data_AF-A0A382FBD4-F1
#
_entry.id   AF-A0A382FBD4-F1
#
_cell.length_a   1.000
_cell.length_b   1.000
_cell.length_c   1.000
_cell.angle_alpha   90.00
_cell.angle_beta   90.00
_cell.angle_gamma   90.00
#
_symmetry.space_group_name_H-M   'P 1'
#
loop_
_entity.id
_entity.type
_entity.pdbx_description
1 polymer ?
#
loop_
_entity_poly.entity_id
_entity_poly.type
_entity_poly.pdbx_seq_one_letter_code
_entity_poly.pdbx_strand_id
1 'polypeptide(L)'
;MLELRTKDIMVSALIFALMVIVIFNFALNITPAMVDSLAPGILWLAFAFAGVLAMGRAFIAEGDKGSLDGLLLCPVSRDAIFFGKMISMFVFMVVIESLVLPIFVVLFNFDSISFNLIGIILLGTLGFATVGTLFSAIAFNLRSREIMLPLLFFP
;
A
#
# COMPACT_ATOMS: atom_id res chain seq x y z
N MET A 1 17.35 -15.58 -4.43
CA MET A 1 16.64 -14.67 -5.37
C MET A 1 15.29 -14.15 -4.84
N LEU A 2 14.62 -14.83 -3.90
CA LEU A 2 13.36 -14.35 -3.29
C LEU A 2 13.55 -13.07 -2.45
N GLU A 3 14.65 -12.98 -1.71
CA GLU A 3 14.92 -11.86 -0.80
C GLU A 3 15.19 -10.52 -1.53
N LEU A 4 15.78 -10.57 -2.72
CA LEU A 4 16.08 -9.38 -3.53
C LEU A 4 14.81 -8.74 -4.10
N ARG A 5 13.88 -9.55 -4.60
CA ARG A 5 12.62 -9.04 -5.19
C ARG A 5 11.69 -8.42 -4.15
N THR A 6 11.61 -8.97 -2.94
CA THR A 6 10.82 -8.35 -1.86
C THR A 6 11.42 -7.01 -1.46
N LYS A 7 12.76 -6.91 -1.40
CA LYS A 7 13.47 -5.65 -1.18
C LYS A 7 13.18 -4.64 -2.29
N ASP A 8 13.19 -5.06 -3.57
CA ASP A 8 12.90 -4.17 -4.70
C ASP A 8 11.49 -3.56 -4.66
N ILE A 9 10.47 -4.35 -4.27
CA ILE A 9 9.09 -3.88 -4.14
C ILE A 9 9.00 -2.84 -3.01
N MET A 10 9.61 -3.13 -1.86
CA MET A 10 9.58 -2.27 -0.69
C MET A 10 10.32 -0.95 -0.94
N VAL A 11 11.50 -1.01 -1.57
CA VAL A 11 12.29 0.16 -1.97
C VAL A 11 11.52 1.01 -2.98
N SER A 12 10.87 0.39 -3.96
CA SER A 12 10.11 1.14 -4.97
C SER A 12 8.90 1.87 -4.38
N ALA A 13 8.15 1.21 -3.49
CA ALA A 13 7.01 1.83 -2.80
C ALA A 13 7.47 2.99 -1.89
N LEU A 14 8.58 2.80 -1.19
CA LEU A 14 9.18 3.83 -0.34
C LEU A 14 9.66 5.03 -1.16
N ILE A 15 10.41 4.81 -2.24
CA ILE A 15 10.87 5.87 -3.15
C ILE A 15 9.68 6.65 -3.70
N PHE A 16 8.61 5.95 -4.08
CA PHE A 16 7.41 6.61 -4.59
C PHE A 16 6.73 7.49 -3.54
N ALA A 17 6.51 6.96 -2.32
CA ALA A 17 5.97 7.74 -1.21
C ALA A 17 6.80 9.00 -0.94
N LEU A 18 8.12 8.86 -0.94
CA LEU A 18 9.04 9.98 -0.75
C LEU A 18 8.96 10.98 -1.89
N MET A 19 8.89 10.53 -3.14
CA MET A 19 8.70 11.42 -4.29
C MET A 19 7.42 12.23 -4.16
N VAL A 20 6.30 11.61 -3.80
CA VAL A 20 5.04 12.31 -3.57
C VAL A 20 5.22 13.38 -2.49
N ILE A 21 5.77 13.02 -1.34
CA ILE A 21 5.99 13.95 -0.22
C ILE A 21 6.87 15.14 -0.65
N VAL A 22 7.99 14.87 -1.33
CA VAL A 22 8.91 15.91 -1.80
C VAL A 22 8.24 16.81 -2.84
N ILE A 23 7.57 16.24 -3.83
CA ILE A 23 6.88 17.01 -4.87
C ILE A 23 5.84 17.94 -4.24
N PHE A 24 5.02 17.44 -3.31
CA PHE A 24 4.03 18.28 -2.64
C PHE A 24 4.64 19.34 -1.74
N ASN A 25 5.74 19.03 -1.03
CA ASN A 25 6.45 20.00 -0.20
C ASN A 25 6.92 21.20 -1.02
N PHE A 26 7.54 20.96 -2.18
CA PHE A 26 8.01 22.02 -3.07
C PHE A 26 6.90 22.68 -3.89
N ALA A 27 5.94 21.91 -4.43
CA ALA A 27 4.89 22.42 -5.29
C ALA A 27 3.94 23.38 -4.56
N LEU A 28 3.63 23.07 -3.29
CA LEU A 28 2.71 23.88 -2.49
C LEU A 28 3.41 24.98 -1.69
N ASN A 29 4.75 25.06 -1.71
CA ASN A 29 5.55 25.96 -0.87
C ASN A 29 5.00 26.03 0.56
N ILE A 30 4.90 24.87 1.22
CA ILE A 30 4.11 24.73 2.44
C ILE A 30 4.63 25.70 3.51
N THR A 31 3.80 26.69 3.83
CA THR A 31 4.03 27.62 4.94
C THR A 31 3.54 26.94 6.23
N PRO A 32 4.10 27.23 7.42
CA PRO A 32 3.66 26.60 8.67
C PRO A 32 2.15 26.65 8.91
N ALA A 33 1.46 27.72 8.48
CA ALA A 33 0.00 27.86 8.58
C ALA A 33 -0.81 26.89 7.70
N MET A 34 -0.18 26.35 6.65
CA MET A 34 -0.79 25.41 5.71
C MET A 34 -0.53 23.94 6.09
N VAL A 35 0.49 23.69 6.92
CA VAL A 35 0.86 22.33 7.35
C VAL A 35 -0.32 21.64 8.03
N ASP A 36 -1.02 22.30 8.96
CA ASP A 36 -2.09 21.67 9.74
C ASP A 36 -3.27 21.19 8.89
N SER A 37 -3.55 21.85 7.76
CA SER A 37 -4.66 21.48 6.88
C SER A 37 -4.27 20.54 5.75
N LEU A 38 -3.04 20.65 5.21
CA LEU A 38 -2.60 19.90 4.04
C LEU A 38 -1.77 18.65 4.39
N ALA A 39 -1.02 18.66 5.49
CA ALA A 39 -0.15 17.56 5.88
C ALA A 39 -0.89 16.22 5.98
N PRO A 40 -2.06 16.11 6.63
CA PRO A 40 -2.78 14.83 6.70
C PRO A 40 -3.20 14.32 5.31
N GLY A 41 -3.61 15.22 4.41
CA GLY A 41 -4.01 14.85 3.04
C GLY A 41 -2.82 14.33 2.23
N ILE A 42 -1.67 14.99 2.32
CA ILE A 42 -0.44 14.59 1.62
C ILE A 42 0.07 13.24 2.15
N LEU A 43 0.01 13.04 3.47
CA LEU A 43 0.39 11.77 4.12
C LEU A 43 -0.46 10.62 3.58
N TRP A 44 -1.79 10.78 3.61
CA TRP A 44 -2.72 9.76 3.11
C TRP A 44 -2.57 9.50 1.62
N LEU A 45 -2.29 10.53 0.83
CA LEU A 45 -2.02 10.37 -0.59
C LEU A 45 -0.77 9.52 -0.82
N ALA A 46 0.32 9.81 -0.09
CA ALA A 46 1.56 9.05 -0.16
C ALA A 46 1.35 7.58 0.24
N PHE A 47 0.60 7.32 1.32
CA PHE A 47 0.26 5.96 1.76
C PHE A 47 -0.59 5.22 0.75
N ALA A 48 -1.66 5.84 0.25
CA ALA A 48 -2.55 5.21 -0.72
C ALA A 48 -1.79 4.80 -1.99
N PHE A 49 -0.97 5.70 -2.55
CA PHE A 49 -0.20 5.37 -3.74
C PHE A 49 0.88 4.31 -3.50
N ALA A 50 1.61 4.42 -2.39
CA ALA A 50 2.60 3.40 -2.02
C ALA A 50 1.95 2.03 -1.84
N GLY A 51 0.76 1.99 -1.22
CA GLY A 51 -0.02 0.78 -1.03
C GLY A 51 -0.51 0.17 -2.34
N VAL A 52 -1.07 0.98 -3.25
CA VAL A 52 -1.49 0.51 -4.59
C VAL A 52 -0.30 -0.08 -5.36
N LEU A 53 0.85 0.59 -5.35
CA LEU A 53 2.06 0.12 -6.03
C LEU A 53 2.62 -1.18 -5.40
N ALA A 54 2.72 -1.21 -4.08
CA ALA A 54 3.16 -2.37 -3.32
C ALA A 54 2.29 -3.60 -3.62
N MET A 55 0.97 -3.43 -3.50
CA MET A 55 0.00 -4.49 -3.76
C MET A 55 0.04 -4.95 -5.21
N GLY A 56 0.01 -4.04 -6.18
CA GLY A 56 0.05 -4.39 -7.60
C GLY A 56 1.28 -5.23 -7.95
N ARG A 57 2.46 -4.86 -7.44
CA ARG A 57 3.69 -5.63 -7.66
C ARG A 57 3.71 -6.97 -6.94
N ALA A 58 3.18 -7.03 -5.71
CA ALA A 58 3.06 -8.29 -4.98
C ALA A 58 2.14 -9.27 -5.72
N PHE A 59 1.03 -8.81 -6.30
CA PHE A 59 0.12 -9.65 -7.06
C PHE A 59 0.72 -10.17 -8.37
N ILE A 60 1.44 -9.31 -9.11
CA ILE A 60 2.17 -9.75 -10.31
C ILE A 60 3.19 -10.84 -9.95
N ALA A 61 3.94 -10.64 -8.86
CA ALA A 61 4.96 -11.59 -8.41
C ALA A 61 4.38 -12.94 -7.97
N GLU A 62 3.12 -12.97 -7.51
CA GLU A 62 2.42 -14.23 -7.15
C GLU A 62 1.82 -14.93 -8.37
N GLY A 63 1.25 -14.16 -9.31
CA GLY A 63 0.75 -14.68 -10.58
C GLY A 63 1.83 -15.38 -11.39
N ASP A 64 3.02 -14.78 -11.47
CA ASP A 64 4.18 -15.35 -12.18
C ASP A 64 4.74 -16.62 -11.51
N LYS A 65 4.48 -16.83 -10.22
CA LYS A 65 5.00 -17.98 -9.46
C LYS A 65 4.04 -19.18 -9.42
N GLY A 66 2.81 -19.04 -9.92
CA GLY A 66 1.77 -20.06 -9.70
C GLY A 66 1.55 -20.37 -8.21
N SER A 67 1.92 -19.43 -7.32
CA SER A 67 1.97 -19.68 -5.87
C SER A 67 0.58 -19.92 -5.29
N LEU A 68 -0.45 -19.38 -5.93
CA LEU A 68 -1.85 -19.61 -5.57
C LEU A 68 -2.33 -21.00 -6.03
N ASP A 69 -1.88 -21.50 -7.18
CA ASP A 69 -2.19 -22.87 -7.62
C ASP A 69 -1.53 -23.91 -6.68
N GLY A 70 -0.30 -23.65 -6.24
CA GLY A 70 0.37 -24.48 -5.22
C GLY A 70 -0.31 -24.44 -3.84
N LEU A 71 -0.88 -23.30 -3.45
CA LEU A 71 -1.60 -23.15 -2.18
C LEU A 71 -3.00 -23.78 -2.22
N LEU A 72 -3.66 -23.77 -3.38
CA LEU A 72 -4.94 -24.44 -3.62
C LEU A 72 -4.83 -25.97 -3.65
N LEU A 73 -3.63 -26.50 -3.90
CA LEU A 73 -3.31 -27.93 -3.79
C LEU A 73 -3.05 -28.37 -2.35
N CYS A 74 -2.84 -27.44 -1.41
CA CYS A 74 -2.75 -27.74 0.02
C CYS A 74 -4.16 -27.88 0.62
N PRO A 75 -4.38 -28.80 1.58
CA PRO A 75 -5.67 -29.01 2.24
C PRO A 75 -5.92 -27.93 3.30
N VAL A 76 -5.94 -26.66 2.88
CA VAL A 76 -6.14 -25.49 3.73
C VAL A 76 -7.43 -24.79 3.28
N SER A 77 -8.27 -24.36 4.23
CA SER A 77 -9.48 -23.61 3.93
C SER A 77 -9.17 -22.30 3.23
N ARG A 78 -10.01 -21.92 2.26
CA ARG A 78 -9.86 -20.68 1.47
C ARG A 78 -9.84 -19.43 2.36
N ASP A 79 -10.55 -19.49 3.49
CA ASP A 79 -10.57 -18.40 4.48
C ASP A 79 -9.20 -18.19 5.14
N ALA A 80 -8.48 -19.27 5.49
CA ALA A 80 -7.16 -19.17 6.10
C ALA A 80 -6.12 -18.58 5.13
N ILE A 81 -6.24 -18.90 3.84
CA ILE A 81 -5.40 -18.31 2.78
C ILE A 81 -5.66 -16.80 2.67
N PHE A 82 -6.93 -16.39 2.69
CA PHE A 82 -7.31 -14.98 2.64
C PHE A 82 -6.76 -14.20 3.83
N PHE A 83 -6.99 -14.69 5.06
CA PHE A 83 -6.51 -14.01 6.27
C PHE A 83 -4.98 -13.93 6.34
N GLY A 84 -4.27 -15.00 6.00
CA GLY A 84 -2.81 -14.99 5.96
C GLY A 84 -2.26 -13.93 5.01
N LYS A 85 -2.90 -13.78 3.85
CA LYS A 85 -2.50 -12.80 2.84
C LYS A 85 -2.84 -11.37 3.23
N MET A 86 -4.02 -11.15 3.79
CA MET A 86 -4.42 -9.86 4.35
C MET A 86 -3.44 -9.40 5.43
N ILE A 87 -3.06 -10.29 6.35
CA ILE A 87 -2.09 -9.98 7.41
C ILE A 87 -0.71 -9.68 6.82
N SER A 88 -0.25 -10.45 5.83
CA SER A 88 1.03 -10.18 5.16
C SER A 88 1.06 -8.81 4.49
N MET A 89 -0.03 -8.43 3.81
CA MET A 89 -0.17 -7.11 3.18
C MET A 89 -0.22 -6.00 4.21
N PHE A 90 -0.97 -6.20 5.29
CA PHE A 90 -1.07 -5.26 6.39
C PHE A 90 0.30 -5.00 7.02
N VAL A 91 1.03 -6.06 7.40
CA VAL A 91 2.38 -5.93 8.00
C VAL A 91 3.34 -5.23 7.04
N PHE A 92 3.32 -5.59 5.76
CA PHE A 92 4.17 -4.95 4.76
C PHE A 92 3.90 -3.45 4.65
N MET A 93 2.62 -3.07 4.65
CA MET A 93 2.22 -1.67 4.54
C MET A 93 2.58 -0.87 5.80
N VAL A 94 2.35 -1.44 6.98
CA VAL A 94 2.76 -0.83 8.27
C VAL A 94 4.27 -0.60 8.32
N VAL A 95 5.09 -1.51 7.79
CA VAL A 95 6.54 -1.31 7.70
C VAL A 95 6.88 -0.10 6.83
N ILE A 96 6.25 0.04 5.67
CA ILE A 96 6.47 1.21 4.79
C ILE A 96 6.05 2.50 5.49
N GLU A 97 4.86 2.52 6.08
CA GLU A 97 4.33 3.69 6.79
C GLU A 97 5.23 4.10 7.96
N SER A 98 5.77 3.12 8.71
CA SER A 98 6.71 3.36 9.80
C SER A 98 8.02 4.02 9.35
N LEU A 99 8.45 3.77 8.11
CA LEU A 99 9.64 4.39 7.51
C LEU A 99 9.33 5.76 6.90
N VAL A 100 8.14 5.93 6.33
CA VAL A 100 7.72 7.18 5.67
C VAL A 100 7.35 8.25 6.70
N LEU A 101 6.68 7.89 7.79
CA LEU A 101 6.29 8.82 8.88
C LEU A 101 7.44 9.69 9.41
N PRO A 102 8.59 9.15 9.85
CA PRO A 102 9.67 9.99 10.39
C PRO A 102 10.22 10.94 9.33
N ILE A 103 10.29 10.52 8.07
CA ILE A 103 10.76 11.36 6.96
C ILE A 103 9.76 12.50 6.71
N PHE A 104 8.46 12.19 6.74
CA PHE A 104 7.39 13.17 6.62
C PHE A 104 7.46 14.23 7.73
N VAL A 105 7.65 13.80 8.97
CA VAL A 105 7.75 14.68 10.14
C VAL A 105 8.91 15.65 10.02
N VAL A 106 10.08 15.16 9.61
CA VAL A 106 11.26 16.00 9.40
C VAL A 106 11.06 16.99 8.25
N LEU A 107 10.43 16.57 7.15
CA LEU A 107 10.28 17.42 5.96
C LEU A 107 9.21 18.50 6.13
N PHE A 108 8.12 18.20 6.85
CA PHE A 108 7.03 19.15 7.10
C PHE A 108 7.10 19.83 8.47
N ASN A 109 8.11 19.49 9.28
CA ASN A 109 8.27 19.97 10.66
C ASN A 109 6.97 19.79 11.49
N PHE A 110 6.38 18.60 11.38
CA PHE A 110 5.06 18.28 11.92
C PHE A 110 5.18 17.66 13.32
N ASP A 111 4.96 18.46 14.37
CA ASP A 111 5.08 18.01 15.77
C ASP A 111 3.86 17.22 16.28
N SER A 112 2.76 17.17 15.52
CA SER A 112 1.47 16.62 15.97
C SER A 112 1.34 15.09 15.81
N ILE A 113 2.42 14.33 15.97
CA ILE A 113 2.34 12.86 16.03
C ILE A 113 1.68 12.45 17.36
N SER A 114 0.37 12.21 17.31
CA SER A 114 -0.40 11.73 18.45
C SER A 114 -0.61 10.22 18.37
N PHE A 115 -0.82 9.56 19.52
CA PHE A 115 -1.28 8.17 19.55
C PHE A 115 -2.57 7.97 18.75
N ASN A 116 -3.41 9.00 18.65
CA ASN A 116 -4.62 8.98 17.85
C ASN A 116 -4.31 8.87 16.34
N LEU A 117 -3.31 9.63 15.84
CA LEU A 117 -2.85 9.54 14.46
C LEU A 117 -2.37 8.12 14.11
N ILE A 118 -1.58 7.50 15.00
CA ILE A 118 -1.11 6.12 14.81
C ILE A 118 -2.30 5.14 14.74
N GLY A 119 -3.29 5.31 15.62
CA GLY A 119 -4.51 4.50 15.60
C GLY A 119 -5.30 4.64 14.29
N ILE A 120 -5.43 5.88 13.78
CA ILE A 120 -6.10 6.18 12.50
C ILE A 120 -5.34 5.54 11.34
N ILE A 121 -4.01 5.63 11.33
CA ILE A 121 -3.16 5.00 10.30
C ILE A 121 -3.40 3.50 10.33
N LEU A 122 -3.24 2.83 11.48
CA LEU A 122 -3.42 1.38 11.59
C LEU A 122 -4.81 0.91 11.14
N LEU A 123 -5.88 1.61 11.53
CA LEU A 123 -7.24 1.31 11.09
C LEU A 123 -7.40 1.51 9.57
N GLY A 124 -6.82 2.58 9.06
CA GLY A 124 -6.73 2.90 7.64
C GLY A 124 -6.08 1.81 6.82
N THR A 125 -4.87 1.43 7.24
CA THR A 125 -4.05 0.40 6.63
C THR A 125 -4.73 -0.96 6.68
N LEU A 126 -5.47 -1.27 7.75
CA LEU A 126 -6.26 -2.49 7.87
C LEU A 126 -7.42 -2.50 6.86
N GLY A 127 -8.15 -1.38 6.73
CA GLY A 127 -9.19 -1.24 5.70
C GLY A 127 -8.61 -1.38 4.30
N PHE A 128 -7.49 -0.73 4.03
CA PHE A 128 -6.79 -0.80 2.76
C PHE A 128 -6.30 -2.21 2.44
N ALA A 129 -5.68 -2.89 3.41
CA ALA A 129 -5.24 -4.27 3.29
C ALA A 129 -6.40 -5.22 3.01
N THR A 130 -7.53 -5.05 3.68
CA THR A 130 -8.74 -5.87 3.48
C THR A 130 -9.29 -5.70 2.07
N VAL A 131 -9.48 -4.46 1.63
CA VAL A 131 -10.02 -4.12 0.31
C VAL A 131 -9.08 -4.60 -0.80
N GLY A 132 -7.77 -4.35 -0.67
CA GLY A 132 -6.81 -4.79 -1.67
C GLY A 132 -6.67 -6.32 -1.76
N THR A 133 -6.79 -7.03 -0.63
CA THR A 133 -6.81 -8.50 -0.63
C THR A 133 -8.08 -9.04 -1.29
N LEU A 134 -9.24 -8.42 -1.03
CA LEU A 134 -10.52 -8.73 -1.69
C LEU A 134 -10.42 -8.54 -3.21
N PHE A 135 -9.91 -7.40 -3.68
CA PHE A 135 -9.73 -7.13 -5.10
C PHE A 135 -8.81 -8.15 -5.77
N SER A 136 -7.75 -8.58 -5.10
CA SER A 136 -6.91 -9.64 -5.64
C SER A 136 -7.58 -11.00 -5.71
N ALA A 137 -8.34 -11.38 -4.68
CA ALA A 137 -9.07 -12.64 -4.68
C ALA A 137 -10.08 -12.69 -5.84
N ILE A 138 -10.71 -11.56 -6.16
CA ILE A 138 -11.57 -11.41 -7.34
C ILE A 138 -10.74 -11.47 -8.62
N ALA A 139 -9.65 -10.71 -8.71
CA ALA A 139 -8.78 -10.65 -9.89
C ALA A 139 -8.17 -12.01 -10.26
N PHE A 140 -7.96 -12.90 -9.27
CA PHE A 140 -7.47 -14.26 -9.52
C PHE A 140 -8.44 -15.13 -10.33
N ASN A 141 -9.75 -14.92 -10.22
CA ASN A 141 -10.75 -15.64 -11.02
C ASN A 141 -10.98 -15.00 -12.40
N LEU A 142 -10.45 -13.80 -12.65
CA LEU A 142 -10.57 -13.13 -13.94
C LEU A 142 -9.37 -13.47 -14.82
N ARG A 143 -9.51 -14.52 -15.63
CA ARG A 143 -8.60 -14.86 -16.74
C ARG A 143 -8.67 -13.86 -17.92
N SER A 144 -9.07 -12.61 -17.69
CA SER A 144 -9.16 -11.53 -18.68
C SER A 144 -8.29 -10.37 -18.22
N ARG A 145 -6.98 -10.56 -18.40
CA ARG A 145 -5.89 -9.85 -17.70
C ARG A 145 -5.78 -8.35 -17.98
N GLU A 146 -6.31 -7.80 -19.09
CA GLU A 146 -5.90 -6.43 -19.50
C GLU A 146 -7.03 -5.54 -20.09
N ILE A 147 -8.24 -6.08 -20.29
CA ILE A 147 -9.28 -5.40 -21.11
C ILE A 147 -10.54 -5.07 -20.32
N MET A 148 -10.76 -5.74 -19.19
CA MET A 148 -12.04 -5.64 -18.47
C MET A 148 -12.09 -4.45 -17.48
N LEU A 149 -10.94 -4.01 -16.98
CA LEU A 149 -10.84 -2.89 -16.03
C LEU A 149 -11.19 -1.53 -16.68
N PRO A 150 -10.70 -1.18 -17.89
CA PRO A 150 -11.09 0.07 -18.56
C PRO A 150 -12.58 0.14 -18.92
N LEU A 151 -13.19 -1.00 -19.26
CA LEU A 151 -14.58 -1.12 -19.73
C LEU A 151 -15.62 -1.08 -18.60
N LEU A 152 -15.19 -1.33 -17.36
CA LEU A 152 -16.02 -1.22 -16.14
C LEU A 152 -15.84 0.15 -15.45
N PHE A 153 -14.71 0.82 -15.68
CA PHE A 153 -14.43 2.16 -15.13
C PHE A 153 -14.98 3.30 -16.00
N PHE A 154 -15.29 3.04 -17.28
CA PHE A 154 -15.94 3.99 -18.17
C PHE A 154 -17.27 3.42 -18.66
N PRO A 155 -18.43 3.97 -18.26
CA PRO A 155 -19.55 4.09 -19.19
C PRO A 155 -19.22 5.09 -20.30
#